data_AF-A0A3Q1FH24-F1
#
_entry.id   AF-A0A3Q1FH24-F1
#
_cell.length_a   1.000
_cell.length_b   1.000
_cell.length_c   1.000
_cell.angle_alpha   90.00
_cell.angle_beta   90.00
_cell.angle_gamma   90.00
#
_symmetry.space_group_name_H-M   'P 1'
#
loop_
_entity.id
_entity.type
_entity.pdbx_description
1 polymer ?
#
loop_
_entity_poly.entity_id
_entity_poly.type
_entity_poly.pdbx_seq_one_letter_code
_entity_poly.pdbx_strand_id
1 'polypeptide(L)'
;MARLLDGAGKLGWVLLKSVLRFAFMFLNNCVAIPSYCLYLLLLQPLRIWDRTTFWHIEGIMFKWLLAMVSSWGWVAGYTVTEWGDDVRPISEEEAMVIVNHQSTGDVCTLMMCLQDKGTVVQRMMWLMDHVFKYTNFGLVSLIHGDFFIRQGKAHRDKQLVYLKDHLDKYYHSRDRKWIVLFPEGGFLRKRRETSQLFAKKNSLPHLTHVTLPRLGATHIILKTLSAQQENGSVGSDTGTLNQTANKRKGLQWVIDVTIAYPKARPMDIQTWIFGYRPPTVTHVHYRMYPIKEVPVEAEALTDWLYQRFVEKEELLAHFYKTESFPPLEGQKEAASRQMILDPLWLCIIQSFAFASGYMWYSVLQYLYCCLF
;
A
#
# COMPACT_ATOMS: atom_id res chain seq x y z
N MET A 1 3.08 -39.57 -26.68
CA MET A 1 1.68 -39.39 -26.20
C MET A 1 1.58 -39.15 -24.70
N ALA A 2 2.19 -39.96 -23.81
CA ALA A 2 2.07 -39.78 -22.35
C ALA A 2 2.53 -38.39 -21.81
N ARG A 3 3.64 -37.82 -22.31
CA ARG A 3 4.09 -36.45 -21.92
C ARG A 3 3.14 -35.33 -22.40
N LEU A 4 2.45 -35.53 -23.52
CA LEU A 4 1.47 -34.58 -24.05
C LEU A 4 0.15 -34.67 -23.26
N LEU A 5 -0.28 -35.87 -22.90
CA LEU A 5 -1.44 -36.12 -22.03
C LEU A 5 -1.21 -35.59 -20.60
N ASP A 6 -0.01 -35.77 -20.04
CA ASP A 6 0.39 -35.20 -18.74
C ASP A 6 0.45 -33.66 -18.79
N GLY A 7 0.96 -33.09 -19.88
CA GLY A 7 0.93 -31.64 -20.12
C GLY A 7 -0.48 -31.07 -20.25
N ALA A 8 -1.36 -31.77 -20.99
CA ALA A 8 -2.76 -31.37 -21.17
C ALA A 8 -3.57 -31.47 -19.86
N GLY A 9 -3.35 -32.52 -19.06
CA GLY A 9 -3.97 -32.68 -17.75
C GLY A 9 -3.55 -31.59 -16.77
N LYS A 10 -2.24 -31.28 -16.71
CA LYS A 10 -1.71 -30.18 -15.89
C LYS A 10 -2.27 -28.82 -16.32
N LEU A 11 -2.32 -28.57 -17.63
CA LEU A 11 -2.90 -27.33 -18.16
C LEU A 11 -4.39 -27.22 -17.83
N GLY A 12 -5.17 -28.29 -18.01
CA GLY A 12 -6.58 -28.35 -17.66
C GLY A 12 -6.84 -28.06 -16.18
N TRP A 13 -6.01 -28.63 -15.30
CA TRP A 13 -6.08 -28.35 -13.86
C TRP A 13 -5.77 -26.89 -13.51
N VAL A 14 -4.73 -26.30 -14.12
CA VAL A 14 -4.38 -24.89 -13.91
C VAL A 14 -5.51 -23.98 -14.40
N LEU A 15 -6.12 -24.28 -15.55
CA LEU A 15 -7.25 -23.52 -16.08
C LEU A 15 -8.48 -23.61 -15.16
N LEU A 16 -8.85 -24.81 -14.73
CA LEU A 16 -9.96 -25.01 -13.80
C LEU A 16 -9.74 -24.24 -12.49
N LYS A 17 -8.55 -24.37 -11.88
CA LYS A 17 -8.18 -23.64 -10.67
C LYS A 17 -8.26 -22.12 -10.90
N SER A 18 -7.77 -21.64 -12.05
CA SER A 18 -7.81 -20.22 -12.40
C SER A 18 -9.23 -19.69 -12.52
N VAL A 19 -10.13 -20.45 -13.15
CA VAL A 19 -11.55 -20.09 -13.31
C VAL A 19 -12.25 -20.08 -11.96
N LEU A 20 -12.07 -21.10 -11.12
CA LEU A 20 -12.69 -21.16 -9.79
C LEU A 20 -12.24 -19.98 -8.90
N ARG A 21 -10.95 -19.65 -8.93
CA ARG A 21 -10.40 -18.51 -8.19
C ARG A 21 -10.93 -17.17 -8.68
N PHE A 22 -10.99 -16.99 -10.00
CA PHE A 22 -11.58 -15.80 -10.59
C PHE A 22 -13.06 -15.65 -10.21
N ALA A 23 -13.84 -16.74 -10.31
CA ALA A 23 -15.25 -16.75 -9.92
C ALA A 23 -15.43 -16.39 -8.44
N PHE A 24 -14.63 -16.99 -7.55
CA PHE A 24 -14.65 -16.64 -6.13
C PHE A 24 -14.31 -15.16 -5.90
N MET A 25 -13.24 -14.66 -6.50
CA MET A 25 -12.84 -13.25 -6.40
C MET A 25 -13.95 -12.32 -6.91
N PHE A 26 -14.57 -12.65 -8.05
CA PHE A 26 -15.62 -11.86 -8.66
C PHE A 26 -16.85 -11.79 -7.75
N LEU A 27 -17.36 -12.95 -7.31
CA LEU A 27 -18.49 -13.02 -6.38
C LEU A 27 -18.20 -12.30 -5.07
N ASN A 28 -16.99 -12.46 -4.53
CA ASN A 28 -16.55 -11.78 -3.32
C ASN A 28 -16.58 -10.25 -3.47
N ASN A 29 -16.09 -9.71 -4.60
CA ASN A 29 -16.18 -8.27 -4.86
C ASN A 29 -17.63 -7.79 -5.04
N CYS A 30 -18.47 -8.59 -5.71
CA CYS A 30 -19.89 -8.28 -5.92
C CYS A 30 -20.68 -8.19 -4.62
N VAL A 31 -20.28 -8.89 -3.56
CA VAL A 31 -20.93 -8.80 -2.25
C VAL A 31 -20.23 -7.80 -1.32
N ALA A 32 -18.90 -7.80 -1.26
CA ALA A 32 -18.16 -7.06 -0.25
C ALA A 32 -18.17 -5.54 -0.50
N ILE A 33 -17.98 -5.10 -1.75
CA ILE A 33 -17.86 -3.66 -2.07
C ILE A 33 -19.22 -2.95 -1.97
N PRO A 34 -20.33 -3.49 -2.52
CA PRO A 34 -21.65 -2.90 -2.29
C PRO A 34 -22.03 -2.88 -0.82
N SER A 35 -21.76 -3.97 -0.07
CA SER A 35 -22.01 -4.02 1.37
C SER A 35 -21.24 -2.92 2.11
N TYR A 36 -19.95 -2.76 1.80
CA TYR A 36 -19.12 -1.69 2.35
C TYR A 36 -19.75 -0.30 2.10
N CYS A 37 -20.17 -0.02 0.87
CA CYS A 37 -20.80 1.24 0.53
C CYS A 37 -22.12 1.45 1.29
N LEU A 38 -22.97 0.42 1.36
CA LEU A 38 -24.27 0.48 2.02
C LEU A 38 -24.14 0.67 3.54
N TYR A 39 -23.19 0.00 4.19
CA TYR A 39 -22.88 0.24 5.60
C TYR A 39 -22.44 1.68 5.84
N LEU A 40 -21.57 2.24 4.99
CA LEU A 40 -21.14 3.63 5.15
C LEU A 40 -22.25 4.63 4.85
N LEU A 41 -23.18 4.33 3.95
CA LEU A 41 -24.38 5.13 3.73
C LEU A 41 -25.29 5.09 4.98
N LEU A 42 -25.50 3.91 5.56
CA LEU A 42 -26.27 3.74 6.79
C LEU A 42 -25.64 4.50 7.97
N LEU A 43 -24.31 4.56 8.03
CA LEU A 43 -23.54 5.21 9.10
C LEU A 43 -23.34 6.73 8.91
N GLN A 44 -23.96 7.37 7.90
CA GLN A 44 -23.83 8.82 7.73
C GLN A 44 -24.29 9.66 8.95
N PRO A 45 -25.37 9.31 9.68
CA PRO A 45 -25.71 10.02 10.92
C PRO A 45 -24.60 9.97 11.96
N LEU A 46 -23.95 8.81 12.12
CA LEU A 46 -22.78 8.66 13.01
C LEU A 46 -21.63 9.56 12.57
N ARG A 47 -21.41 9.71 11.26
CA ARG A 47 -20.40 10.66 10.75
C ARG A 47 -20.67 12.10 11.18
N ILE A 48 -21.93 12.51 11.33
CA ILE A 48 -22.27 13.88 11.75
C ILE A 48 -22.05 14.06 13.25
N TRP A 49 -22.45 13.08 14.06
CA TRP A 49 -22.37 13.15 15.53
C TRP A 49 -20.99 12.81 16.10
N ASP A 50 -20.33 11.78 15.57
CA ASP A 50 -19.00 11.33 15.97
C ASP A 50 -18.17 10.91 14.75
N ARG A 51 -17.50 11.92 14.18
CA ARG A 51 -16.61 11.75 13.02
C ARG A 51 -15.47 10.77 13.30
N THR A 52 -14.95 10.75 14.53
CA THR A 52 -13.79 9.93 14.90
C THR A 52 -14.16 8.46 14.86
N THR A 53 -15.28 8.11 15.50
CA THR A 53 -15.78 6.73 15.50
C THR A 53 -16.18 6.27 14.09
N PHE A 54 -16.80 7.14 13.28
CA PHE A 54 -17.11 6.81 11.89
C PHE A 54 -15.87 6.41 11.08
N TRP A 55 -14.80 7.20 11.12
CA TRP A 55 -13.57 6.88 10.37
C TRP A 55 -12.80 5.70 10.95
N HIS A 56 -12.92 5.45 12.26
CA HIS A 56 -12.38 4.24 12.86
C HIS A 56 -13.09 2.98 12.34
N ILE A 57 -14.43 2.98 12.31
CA ILE A 57 -15.22 1.87 11.75
C ILE A 57 -14.91 1.67 10.27
N GLU A 58 -14.87 2.76 9.50
CA GLU A 58 -14.51 2.71 8.08
C GLU A 58 -13.11 2.12 7.86
N GLY A 59 -12.13 2.51 8.67
CA GLY A 59 -10.77 1.96 8.62
C GLY A 59 -10.71 0.46 8.93
N ILE A 60 -11.50 -0.02 9.89
CA ILE A 60 -11.64 -1.47 10.16
C ILE A 60 -12.20 -2.20 8.94
N MET A 61 -13.27 -1.68 8.34
CA MET A 61 -13.89 -2.29 7.16
C MET A 61 -12.94 -2.25 5.95
N PHE A 62 -12.19 -1.16 5.77
CA PHE A 62 -11.16 -1.04 4.74
C PHE A 62 -10.07 -2.10 4.93
N LYS A 63 -9.59 -2.30 6.17
CA LYS A 63 -8.65 -3.38 6.50
C LYS A 63 -9.18 -4.75 6.10
N TRP A 64 -10.46 -5.03 6.32
CA TRP A 64 -11.10 -6.29 5.93
C TRP A 64 -11.16 -6.47 4.42
N LEU A 65 -11.55 -5.43 3.67
CA LEU A 65 -11.54 -5.48 2.21
C LEU A 65 -10.13 -5.79 1.68
N LEU A 66 -9.11 -5.16 2.24
CA LEU A 66 -7.74 -5.40 1.79
C LEU A 66 -7.25 -6.79 2.19
N ALA A 67 -7.74 -7.35 3.30
CA ALA A 67 -7.45 -8.71 3.71
C ALA A 67 -8.03 -9.74 2.74
N MET A 68 -9.22 -9.46 2.18
CA MET A 68 -9.78 -10.28 1.10
C MET A 68 -8.85 -10.25 -0.13
N VAL A 69 -8.31 -9.09 -0.50
CA VAL A 69 -7.31 -8.98 -1.58
C VAL A 69 -6.04 -9.77 -1.25
N SER A 70 -5.52 -9.64 -0.03
CA SER A 70 -4.35 -10.41 0.44
C SER A 70 -4.59 -11.92 0.35
N SER A 71 -5.82 -12.38 0.68
CA SER A 71 -6.19 -13.79 0.63
C SER A 71 -6.10 -14.39 -0.77
N TRP A 72 -6.25 -13.59 -1.84
CA TRP A 72 -6.10 -14.08 -3.21
C TRP A 72 -4.70 -14.65 -3.43
N GLY A 73 -3.66 -13.89 -3.10
CA GLY A 73 -2.28 -14.37 -3.22
C GLY A 73 -1.96 -15.49 -2.23
N TRP A 74 -2.41 -15.36 -0.99
CA TRP A 74 -2.13 -16.33 0.06
C TRP A 74 -2.64 -17.74 -0.29
N VAL A 75 -3.89 -17.86 -0.76
CA VAL A 75 -4.47 -19.16 -1.19
C VAL A 75 -3.76 -19.71 -2.44
N ALA A 76 -3.02 -18.90 -3.19
CA ALA A 76 -2.19 -19.37 -4.30
C ALA A 76 -0.82 -19.91 -3.86
N GLY A 77 -0.45 -19.76 -2.58
CA GLY A 77 0.91 -19.98 -2.12
C GLY A 77 1.86 -18.84 -2.45
N TYR A 78 1.34 -17.63 -2.67
CA TYR A 78 2.17 -16.43 -2.75
C TYR A 78 2.26 -15.81 -1.35
N THR A 79 3.44 -15.89 -0.76
CA THR A 79 3.69 -15.44 0.62
C THR A 79 4.75 -14.34 0.64
N VAL A 80 4.89 -13.69 1.79
CA VAL A 80 5.87 -12.60 1.97
C VAL A 80 6.84 -12.94 3.10
N THR A 81 8.13 -12.72 2.84
CA THR A 81 9.18 -12.71 3.86
C THR A 81 9.69 -11.28 4.03
N GLU A 82 9.72 -10.82 5.27
CA GLU A 82 10.12 -9.49 5.69
C GLU A 82 11.56 -9.48 6.21
N TRP A 83 12.30 -8.42 5.91
CA TRP A 83 13.72 -8.23 6.22
C TRP A 83 13.98 -6.80 6.70
N GLY A 84 15.13 -6.59 7.34
CA GLY A 84 15.55 -5.26 7.81
C GLY A 84 14.85 -4.85 9.10
N ASP A 85 14.49 -3.57 9.20
CA ASP A 85 13.94 -2.99 10.43
C ASP A 85 12.53 -3.50 10.76
N ASP A 86 12.21 -3.56 12.06
CA ASP A 86 10.87 -3.90 12.52
C ASP A 86 10.00 -2.64 12.61
N VAL A 87 9.02 -2.54 11.70
CA VAL A 87 8.09 -1.41 11.63
C VAL A 87 6.89 -1.53 12.59
N ARG A 88 6.70 -2.67 13.27
CA ARG A 88 5.54 -2.88 14.17
C ARG A 88 5.48 -1.88 15.33
N PRO A 89 6.58 -1.52 16.00
CA PRO A 89 6.55 -0.57 17.12
C PRO A 89 6.00 0.82 16.75
N ILE A 90 6.15 1.23 15.49
CA ILE A 90 5.71 2.55 14.99
C ILE A 90 4.35 2.50 14.29
N SER A 91 3.57 1.42 14.44
CA SER A 91 2.27 1.25 13.77
C SER A 91 1.26 2.37 14.10
N GLU A 92 1.41 2.98 15.27
CA GLU A 92 0.57 4.08 15.75
C GLU A 92 1.18 5.47 15.51
N GLU A 93 2.37 5.55 14.91
CA GLU A 93 3.02 6.81 14.55
C GLU A 93 2.76 7.18 13.09
N GLU A 94 2.95 8.46 12.75
CA GLU A 94 2.77 8.95 11.39
C GLU A 94 4.02 8.71 10.55
N ALA A 95 3.86 8.07 9.40
CA ALA A 95 4.97 7.66 8.54
C ALA A 95 4.69 7.86 7.04
N MET A 96 5.72 8.26 6.30
CA MET A 96 5.71 8.26 4.84
C MET A 96 6.43 7.02 4.34
N VAL A 97 5.77 6.22 3.52
CA VAL A 97 6.29 4.94 3.02
C VAL A 97 6.67 5.10 1.55
N ILE A 98 7.96 5.07 1.25
CA ILE A 98 8.48 5.10 -0.12
C ILE A 98 8.82 3.69 -0.57
N VAL A 99 8.38 3.31 -1.77
CA VAL A 99 8.53 1.94 -2.29
C VAL A 99 9.09 1.96 -3.71
N ASN A 100 9.99 1.02 -4.04
CA ASN A 100 10.30 0.74 -5.46
C ASN A 100 9.09 0.14 -6.17
N HIS A 101 9.02 0.29 -7.49
CA HIS A 101 7.84 -0.11 -8.25
C HIS A 101 8.18 -1.04 -9.41
N GLN A 102 8.02 -2.34 -9.22
CA GLN A 102 8.30 -3.35 -10.23
C GLN A 102 7.06 -3.73 -11.05
N SER A 103 5.87 -3.85 -10.43
CA SER A 103 4.64 -4.29 -11.09
C SER A 103 3.36 -3.92 -10.33
N THR A 104 2.20 -4.29 -10.89
CA THR A 104 0.91 -4.16 -10.21
C THR A 104 0.78 -5.03 -8.96
N GLY A 105 1.57 -6.12 -8.86
CA GLY A 105 1.58 -7.00 -7.68
C GLY A 105 2.21 -6.37 -6.44
N ASP A 106 2.94 -5.25 -6.57
CA ASP A 106 3.55 -4.55 -5.44
C ASP A 106 2.48 -4.07 -4.45
N VAL A 107 1.36 -3.57 -4.99
CA VAL A 107 0.21 -3.12 -4.19
C VAL A 107 -0.39 -4.30 -3.41
N CYS A 108 -0.61 -5.45 -4.04
CA CYS A 108 -1.11 -6.64 -3.35
C CYS A 108 -0.13 -7.16 -2.29
N THR A 109 1.18 -7.11 -2.58
CA THR A 109 2.25 -7.47 -1.64
C THR A 109 2.20 -6.58 -0.39
N LEU A 110 2.09 -5.25 -0.57
CA LEU A 110 1.98 -4.30 0.55
C LEU A 110 0.67 -4.47 1.33
N MET A 111 -0.46 -4.67 0.62
CA MET A 111 -1.74 -4.97 1.27
C MET A 111 -1.67 -6.24 2.11
N MET A 112 -0.88 -7.23 1.70
CA MET A 112 -0.62 -8.44 2.50
C MET A 112 0.31 -8.12 3.66
N CYS A 113 1.54 -7.66 3.40
CA CYS A 113 2.57 -7.61 4.43
C CYS A 113 2.26 -6.63 5.58
N LEU A 114 1.39 -5.64 5.35
CA LEU A 114 0.99 -4.71 6.41
C LEU A 114 -0.15 -5.22 7.31
N GLN A 115 -0.80 -6.36 7.01
CA GLN A 115 -1.99 -6.78 7.74
C GLN A 115 -1.77 -7.11 9.21
N ASP A 116 -0.59 -7.62 9.54
CA ASP A 116 -0.22 -8.04 10.90
C ASP A 116 0.39 -6.88 11.73
N LYS A 117 0.34 -5.64 11.23
CA LYS A 117 0.95 -4.44 11.83
C LYS A 117 -0.09 -3.55 12.50
N GLY A 118 -0.91 -4.14 13.35
CA GLY A 118 -1.91 -3.40 14.14
C GLY A 118 -2.90 -2.63 13.26
N THR A 119 -2.97 -1.30 13.45
CA THR A 119 -3.92 -0.42 12.76
C THR A 119 -3.37 0.19 11.45
N VAL A 120 -2.16 -0.15 11.02
CA VAL A 120 -1.52 0.43 9.82
C VAL A 120 -2.44 0.40 8.60
N VAL A 121 -2.99 -0.76 8.25
CA VAL A 121 -3.88 -0.90 7.07
C VAL A 121 -5.17 -0.07 7.24
N GLN A 122 -5.65 0.13 8.46
CA GLN A 122 -6.86 0.93 8.74
C GLN A 122 -6.63 2.43 8.52
N ARG A 123 -5.38 2.89 8.74
CA ARG A 123 -4.99 4.30 8.77
C ARG A 123 -4.01 4.66 7.67
N MET A 124 -3.78 3.79 6.68
CA MET A 124 -2.91 4.11 5.56
C MET A 124 -3.67 4.86 4.47
N MET A 125 -2.96 5.68 3.71
CA MET A 125 -3.46 6.42 2.57
C MET A 125 -2.59 6.06 1.37
N TRP A 126 -3.22 5.76 0.25
CA TRP A 126 -2.52 5.49 -0.99
C TRP A 126 -2.38 6.73 -1.86
N LEU A 127 -1.21 6.88 -2.47
CA LEU A 127 -0.99 7.77 -3.61
C LEU A 127 -0.87 6.94 -4.89
N MET A 128 -1.89 7.00 -5.74
CA MET A 128 -2.05 6.08 -6.88
C MET A 128 -2.30 6.79 -8.19
N ASP A 129 -2.05 6.12 -9.31
CA ASP A 129 -2.39 6.64 -10.63
C ASP A 129 -3.91 6.88 -10.78
N HIS A 130 -4.27 7.98 -11.44
CA HIS A 130 -5.66 8.37 -11.70
C HIS A 130 -6.52 7.28 -12.35
N VAL A 131 -5.94 6.39 -13.17
CA VAL A 131 -6.69 5.29 -13.81
C VAL A 131 -7.36 4.38 -12.78
N PHE A 132 -6.77 4.20 -11.60
CA PHE A 132 -7.33 3.33 -10.56
C PHE A 132 -8.68 3.82 -10.02
N LYS A 133 -8.99 5.12 -10.14
CA LYS A 133 -10.27 5.70 -9.71
C LYS A 133 -11.49 5.03 -10.35
N TYR A 134 -11.34 4.46 -11.54
CA TYR A 134 -12.42 3.81 -12.29
C TYR A 134 -12.57 2.31 -12.02
N THR A 135 -11.85 1.79 -11.01
CA THR A 135 -11.92 0.39 -10.62
C THR A 135 -12.76 0.21 -9.36
N ASN A 136 -13.17 -1.03 -9.08
CA ASN A 136 -13.79 -1.44 -7.83
C ASN A 136 -12.99 -0.97 -6.60
N PHE A 137 -11.66 -1.15 -6.64
CA PHE A 137 -10.76 -0.65 -5.61
C PHE A 137 -10.75 0.89 -5.57
N GLY A 138 -10.82 1.55 -6.72
CA GLY A 138 -10.91 3.01 -6.83
C GLY A 138 -12.09 3.63 -6.08
N LEU A 139 -13.25 2.99 -6.11
CA LEU A 139 -14.42 3.42 -5.33
C LEU A 139 -14.15 3.36 -3.82
N VAL A 140 -13.60 2.24 -3.36
CA VAL A 140 -13.23 2.04 -1.95
C VAL A 140 -12.18 3.08 -1.53
N SER A 141 -11.14 3.27 -2.34
CA SER A 141 -10.08 4.26 -2.15
C SER A 141 -10.58 5.70 -2.10
N LEU A 142 -11.54 6.07 -2.97
CA LEU A 142 -12.16 7.40 -2.94
C LEU A 142 -12.90 7.65 -1.61
N ILE A 143 -13.63 6.63 -1.14
CA ILE A 143 -14.35 6.69 0.14
C ILE A 143 -13.36 6.72 1.31
N HIS A 144 -12.27 5.96 1.24
CA HIS A 144 -11.20 5.96 2.24
C HIS A 144 -10.47 7.30 2.31
N GLY A 145 -10.39 8.02 1.19
CA GLY A 145 -9.70 9.30 1.10
C GLY A 145 -8.27 9.17 0.59
N ASP A 146 -8.01 8.15 -0.21
CA ASP A 146 -6.78 8.03 -0.98
C ASP A 146 -6.65 9.14 -2.04
N PHE A 147 -5.43 9.41 -2.48
CA PHE A 147 -5.14 10.42 -3.48
C PHE A 147 -4.81 9.82 -4.84
N PHE A 148 -5.49 10.30 -5.88
CA PHE A 148 -5.28 9.88 -7.25
C PHE A 148 -4.49 10.94 -8.02
N ILE A 149 -3.24 10.63 -8.36
CA ILE A 149 -2.36 11.51 -9.12
C ILE A 149 -2.44 11.22 -10.62
N ARG A 150 -2.66 12.27 -11.41
CA ARG A 150 -2.57 12.19 -12.88
C ARG A 150 -1.13 12.35 -13.33
N GLN A 151 -0.62 11.37 -14.06
CA GLN A 151 0.73 11.42 -14.63
C GLN A 151 0.80 12.38 -15.84
N GLY A 152 2.00 12.89 -16.13
CA GLY A 152 2.29 13.71 -17.31
C GLY A 152 2.75 15.12 -16.97
N LYS A 153 3.66 15.67 -17.79
CA LYS A 153 4.30 16.99 -17.56
C LYS A 153 3.27 18.12 -17.42
N ALA A 154 2.22 18.10 -18.24
CA ALA A 154 1.19 19.15 -18.27
C ALA A 154 0.36 19.26 -16.98
N HIS A 155 0.27 18.19 -16.19
CA HIS A 155 -0.54 18.17 -14.98
C HIS A 155 0.30 18.25 -13.69
N ARG A 156 1.61 17.97 -13.78
CA ARG A 156 2.49 17.78 -12.63
C ARG A 156 2.32 18.85 -11.55
N ASP A 157 2.48 20.12 -11.91
CA ASP A 157 2.53 21.19 -10.92
C ASP A 157 1.14 21.43 -10.28
N LYS A 158 0.06 21.32 -11.06
CA LYS A 158 -1.32 21.36 -10.54
C LYS A 158 -1.64 20.19 -9.61
N GLN A 159 -1.16 18.99 -9.92
CA GLN A 159 -1.37 17.81 -9.09
C GLN A 159 -0.68 17.92 -7.73
N LEU A 160 0.47 18.60 -7.65
CA LEU A 160 1.17 18.86 -6.38
C LEU A 160 0.37 19.81 -5.48
N VAL A 161 -0.28 20.83 -6.05
CA VAL A 161 -1.20 21.70 -5.31
C VAL A 161 -2.38 20.90 -4.79
N TYR A 162 -3.01 20.08 -5.65
CA TYR A 162 -4.13 19.23 -5.22
C TYR A 162 -3.75 18.21 -4.16
N LEU A 163 -2.53 17.66 -4.21
CA LEU A 163 -2.01 16.77 -3.18
C LEU A 163 -1.93 17.49 -1.84
N LYS A 164 -1.34 18.69 -1.80
CA LYS A 164 -1.29 19.51 -0.58
C LYS A 164 -2.69 19.75 -0.02
N ASP A 165 -3.61 20.24 -0.84
CA ASP A 165 -5.00 20.54 -0.41
C ASP A 165 -5.73 19.29 0.09
N HIS A 166 -5.47 18.14 -0.52
CA HIS A 166 -6.04 16.85 -0.11
C HIS A 166 -5.50 16.39 1.24
N LEU A 167 -4.19 16.52 1.46
CA LEU A 167 -3.55 16.21 2.75
C LEU A 167 -4.12 17.09 3.86
N ASP A 168 -4.17 18.40 3.65
CA ASP A 168 -4.73 19.38 4.59
C ASP A 168 -6.19 19.03 4.96
N LYS A 169 -6.98 18.60 3.96
CA LYS A 169 -8.41 18.33 4.15
C LYS A 169 -8.70 16.95 4.75
N TYR A 170 -8.00 15.90 4.34
CA TYR A 170 -8.42 14.52 4.59
C TYR A 170 -7.45 13.67 5.41
N TYR A 171 -6.15 13.95 5.40
CA TYR A 171 -5.17 13.07 6.06
C TYR A 171 -5.47 12.99 7.57
N HIS A 172 -5.46 14.14 8.24
CA HIS A 172 -5.74 14.22 9.66
C HIS A 172 -7.22 14.08 10.04
N SER A 173 -8.13 14.57 9.19
CA SER A 173 -9.58 14.56 9.47
C SER A 173 -10.22 13.18 9.32
N ARG A 174 -9.50 12.23 8.70
CA ARG A 174 -9.89 10.81 8.57
C ARG A 174 -8.94 9.87 9.33
N ASP A 175 -8.18 10.41 10.29
CA ASP A 175 -7.27 9.64 11.14
C ASP A 175 -6.26 8.76 10.36
N ARG A 176 -5.73 9.31 9.26
CA ARG A 176 -4.66 8.66 8.49
C ARG A 176 -3.31 8.94 9.15
N LYS A 177 -2.45 7.92 9.16
CA LYS A 177 -1.12 7.94 9.75
C LYS A 177 -0.03 7.52 8.77
N TRP A 178 -0.32 6.59 7.86
CA TRP A 178 0.69 6.10 6.92
C TRP A 178 0.34 6.58 5.52
N ILE A 179 1.30 7.11 4.75
CA ILE A 179 1.07 7.47 3.34
C ILE A 179 2.03 6.71 2.45
N VAL A 180 1.49 5.89 1.56
CA VAL A 180 2.25 5.01 0.68
C VAL A 180 2.36 5.62 -0.71
N LEU A 181 3.58 5.75 -1.22
CA LEU A 181 3.87 6.26 -2.55
C LEU A 181 5.00 5.47 -3.23
N PHE A 182 5.00 5.54 -4.56
CA PHE A 182 6.02 4.95 -5.42
C PHE A 182 6.79 6.06 -6.16
N PRO A 183 7.91 6.57 -5.60
CA PRO A 183 8.60 7.74 -6.14
C PRO A 183 9.10 7.57 -7.59
N GLU A 184 9.30 6.34 -8.07
CA GLU A 184 9.64 6.04 -9.49
C GLU A 184 8.63 6.63 -10.50
N GLY A 185 7.39 6.85 -10.05
CA GLY A 185 6.31 7.44 -10.84
C GLY A 185 5.79 6.52 -11.95
N GLY A 186 6.03 5.21 -11.84
CA GLY A 186 5.54 4.17 -12.74
C GLY A 186 6.36 2.88 -12.62
N PHE A 187 5.86 1.79 -13.21
CA PHE A 187 6.56 0.50 -13.17
C PHE A 187 7.95 0.56 -13.83
N LEU A 188 8.93 -0.09 -13.21
CA LEU A 188 10.31 -0.23 -13.67
C LEU A 188 10.40 -0.55 -15.16
N ARG A 189 9.67 -1.57 -15.64
CA ARG A 189 9.68 -1.98 -17.06
C ARG A 189 9.33 -0.83 -18.02
N LYS A 190 8.46 0.09 -17.62
CA LYS A 190 8.04 1.24 -18.44
C LYS A 190 8.98 2.44 -18.31
N ARG A 191 9.73 2.54 -17.21
CA ARG A 191 10.48 3.75 -16.82
C ARG A 191 11.99 3.61 -16.99
N ARG A 192 12.53 2.39 -16.91
CA ARG A 192 13.97 2.09 -16.84
C ARG A 192 14.78 2.81 -17.91
N GLU A 193 14.45 2.61 -19.18
CA GLU A 193 15.20 3.21 -20.30
C GLU A 193 15.21 4.75 -20.21
N THR A 194 14.03 5.37 -20.02
CA THR A 194 13.94 6.83 -19.88
C THR A 194 14.69 7.36 -18.65
N SER A 195 14.73 6.59 -17.56
CA SER A 195 15.47 6.92 -16.35
C SER A 195 16.98 6.85 -16.59
N GLN A 196 17.46 5.82 -17.30
CA GLN A 196 18.87 5.64 -17.61
C GLN A 196 19.39 6.71 -18.57
N LEU A 197 18.58 7.14 -19.54
CA LEU A 197 18.90 8.27 -20.41
C LEU A 197 19.00 9.58 -19.63
N PHE A 198 18.08 9.81 -18.68
CA PHE A 198 18.14 10.95 -17.78
C PHE A 198 19.39 10.89 -16.89
N ALA A 199 19.72 9.71 -16.34
CA ALA A 199 20.90 9.53 -15.51
C ALA A 199 22.18 9.87 -16.28
N LYS A 200 22.34 9.31 -17.50
CA LYS A 200 23.48 9.59 -18.38
C LYS A 200 23.62 11.08 -18.72
N LYS A 201 22.51 11.76 -18.98
CA LYS A 201 22.51 13.20 -19.31
C LYS A 201 22.96 14.08 -18.14
N ASN A 202 22.65 13.67 -16.91
CA ASN A 202 22.92 14.46 -15.70
C ASN A 202 24.06 13.88 -14.84
N SER A 203 24.88 12.98 -15.40
CA SER A 203 25.99 12.33 -14.70
C SER A 203 25.58 11.62 -13.39
N LEU A 204 24.37 11.05 -13.36
CA LEU A 204 23.86 10.29 -12.21
C LEU A 204 24.13 8.78 -12.38
N PRO A 205 24.08 8.00 -11.29
CA PRO A 205 24.30 6.55 -11.32
C PRO A 205 23.38 5.82 -12.30
N HIS A 206 23.92 4.78 -12.94
CA HIS A 206 23.15 3.90 -13.81
C HIS A 206 22.45 2.81 -12.98
N LEU A 207 21.11 2.87 -12.91
CA LEU A 207 20.29 1.93 -12.14
C LEU A 207 19.58 0.94 -13.08
N THR A 208 19.55 -0.34 -12.71
CA THR A 208 19.02 -1.45 -13.53
C THR A 208 17.77 -2.07 -12.92
N HIS A 209 17.74 -2.22 -11.61
CA HIS A 209 16.70 -2.88 -10.82
C HIS A 209 15.69 -1.91 -10.22
N VAL A 210 16.00 -0.61 -10.20
CA VAL A 210 15.07 0.50 -9.90
C VAL A 210 15.23 1.65 -10.90
N THR A 211 14.40 2.69 -10.78
CA THR A 211 14.57 3.95 -11.50
C THR A 211 14.82 5.12 -10.58
N LEU A 212 15.41 6.20 -11.12
CA LEU A 212 15.62 7.43 -10.37
C LEU A 212 14.27 8.01 -9.94
N PRO A 213 14.09 8.28 -8.64
CA PRO A 213 12.83 8.71 -8.07
C PRO A 213 12.50 10.16 -8.46
N ARG A 214 11.21 10.50 -8.43
CA ARG A 214 10.72 11.87 -8.61
C ARG A 214 10.53 12.53 -7.25
N LEU A 215 11.00 13.78 -7.13
CA LEU A 215 10.94 14.56 -5.89
C LEU A 215 9.52 15.00 -5.48
N GLY A 216 8.67 15.37 -6.46
CA GLY A 216 7.51 16.23 -6.23
C GLY A 216 6.56 15.78 -5.11
N ALA A 217 6.02 14.55 -5.19
CA ALA A 217 5.06 14.07 -4.19
C ALA A 217 5.70 13.91 -2.80
N THR A 218 6.90 13.31 -2.75
CA THR A 218 7.70 13.15 -1.52
C THR A 218 7.91 14.48 -0.82
N HIS A 219 8.35 15.50 -1.56
CA HIS A 219 8.61 16.83 -1.01
C HIS A 219 7.33 17.51 -0.51
N ILE A 220 6.22 17.45 -1.25
CA ILE A 220 4.94 18.02 -0.79
C ILE A 220 4.45 17.34 0.49
N ILE A 221 4.53 16.00 0.57
CA ILE A 221 4.11 15.25 1.76
C ILE A 221 4.96 15.65 2.97
N LEU A 222 6.30 15.61 2.84
CA LEU A 222 7.22 15.99 3.90
C LEU A 222 6.96 17.42 4.37
N LYS A 223 6.90 18.38 3.45
CA LYS A 223 6.68 19.79 3.79
C LYS A 223 5.33 20.03 4.47
N THR A 224 4.26 19.38 3.99
CA THR A 224 2.90 19.59 4.52
C THR A 224 2.72 18.96 5.89
N LEU A 225 3.20 17.72 6.08
CA LEU A 225 2.97 16.96 7.32
C LEU A 225 4.05 17.20 8.39
N SER A 226 5.24 17.69 8.01
CA SER A 226 6.29 18.06 8.99
C SER A 226 6.14 19.51 9.48
N ALA A 227 5.69 20.45 8.64
CA ALA A 227 5.53 21.86 9.06
C ALA A 227 4.46 22.05 10.16
N GLN A 228 3.52 21.11 10.29
CA GLN A 228 2.54 21.12 11.38
C GLN A 228 3.17 20.80 12.75
N GLN A 229 4.38 20.25 12.78
CA GLN A 229 5.17 20.04 14.00
C GLN A 229 5.76 21.36 14.53
N GLU A 230 6.24 22.24 13.65
CA GLU A 230 6.89 23.52 14.00
C GLU A 230 5.88 24.61 14.42
N ASN A 231 4.72 24.67 13.76
CA ASN A 231 3.66 25.61 14.13
C ASN A 231 2.95 25.24 15.45
N GLY A 232 3.22 24.05 16.00
CA GLY A 232 2.69 23.56 17.28
C GLY A 232 3.54 23.88 18.51
N SER A 233 4.76 24.42 18.32
CA SER A 233 5.78 24.65 19.36
C SER A 233 5.98 26.11 19.79
N VAL A 234 5.00 27.00 19.58
CA VAL A 234 4.98 28.30 20.26
C VAL A 234 3.95 28.25 21.40
N GLY A 235 4.43 27.91 22.59
CA GLY A 235 3.63 27.85 23.81
C GLY A 235 4.53 27.65 25.02
N SER A 236 5.05 28.77 25.52
CA SER A 236 5.72 28.98 26.80
C SER A 236 5.26 28.02 27.92
N ASP A 237 6.23 27.49 28.66
CA ASP A 237 6.10 26.76 29.92
C ASP A 237 5.48 27.63 31.04
N THR A 238 4.19 27.91 30.96
CA THR A 238 3.45 28.52 32.06
C THR A 238 2.06 27.88 32.20
N GLY A 239 2.01 26.89 33.09
CA GLY A 239 0.89 26.45 33.92
C GLY A 239 -0.55 26.56 33.40
N THR A 240 -1.14 25.42 33.01
CA THR A 240 -2.44 24.97 33.53
C THR A 240 -2.67 23.49 33.20
N LEU A 241 -2.67 22.64 34.24
CA LEU A 241 -3.17 21.28 34.19
C LEU A 241 -4.70 21.34 33.99
N ASN A 242 -5.18 20.99 32.80
CA ASN A 242 -6.47 20.33 32.51
C ASN A 242 -6.92 20.59 31.06
N GLN A 243 -6.34 19.81 30.13
CA GLN A 243 -6.97 19.31 28.90
C GLN A 243 -5.89 18.57 28.10
N THR A 244 -5.77 17.26 28.28
CA THR A 244 -4.99 16.36 27.41
C THR A 244 -5.67 16.21 26.05
N ALA A 245 -5.70 17.30 25.28
CA ALA A 245 -5.80 17.20 23.82
C ALA A 245 -4.44 16.70 23.33
N ASN A 246 -4.38 15.43 22.92
CA ASN A 246 -3.20 14.80 22.33
C ASN A 246 -2.71 15.65 21.15
N LYS A 247 -1.76 16.56 21.38
CA LYS A 247 -1.12 17.32 20.28
C LYS A 247 -0.49 16.30 19.35
N ARG A 248 -0.93 16.31 18.09
CA ARG A 248 -0.40 15.40 17.07
C ARG A 248 1.06 15.76 16.83
N LYS A 249 1.93 14.75 16.84
CA LYS A 249 3.37 14.95 16.66
C LYS A 249 3.74 15.29 15.21
N GLY A 250 2.81 15.11 14.26
CA GLY A 250 3.06 15.19 12.83
C GLY A 250 3.85 13.97 12.34
N LEU A 251 4.32 14.04 11.10
CA LEU A 251 5.11 12.97 10.48
C LEU A 251 6.37 12.66 11.31
N GLN A 252 6.55 11.42 11.75
CA GLN A 252 7.69 11.01 12.60
C GLN A 252 8.73 10.18 11.86
N TRP A 253 8.34 9.47 10.80
CA TRP A 253 9.20 8.51 10.11
C TRP A 253 9.08 8.56 8.59
N VAL A 254 10.18 8.22 7.91
CA VAL A 254 10.16 7.74 6.53
C VAL A 254 10.55 6.27 6.54
N ILE A 255 9.65 5.43 6.03
CA ILE A 255 9.88 3.99 5.88
C ILE A 255 10.23 3.73 4.42
N ASP A 256 11.45 3.28 4.19
CA ASP A 256 11.94 2.91 2.89
C ASP A 256 11.78 1.41 2.64
N VAL A 257 10.94 1.04 1.67
CA VAL A 257 10.53 -0.34 1.41
C VAL A 257 11.08 -0.84 0.08
N THR A 258 11.80 -1.94 0.11
CA THR A 258 12.34 -2.60 -1.08
C THR A 258 11.64 -3.94 -1.29
N ILE A 259 10.81 -4.01 -2.34
CA ILE A 259 10.15 -5.24 -2.79
C ILE A 259 11.08 -5.92 -3.80
N ALA A 260 11.37 -7.19 -3.55
CA ALA A 260 12.15 -8.06 -4.42
C ALA A 260 11.37 -9.33 -4.76
N TYR A 261 11.20 -9.61 -6.06
CA TYR A 261 10.63 -10.87 -6.53
C TYR A 261 11.74 -11.84 -6.92
N PRO A 262 11.65 -13.14 -6.56
CA PRO A 262 12.64 -14.14 -6.95
C PRO A 262 12.96 -14.10 -8.44
N LYS A 263 14.25 -14.21 -8.76
CA LYS A 263 14.78 -14.20 -10.15
C LYS A 263 14.42 -12.95 -10.95
N ALA A 264 14.15 -11.83 -10.28
CA ALA A 264 13.68 -10.57 -10.88
C ALA A 264 12.44 -10.76 -11.77
N ARG A 265 11.53 -11.67 -11.39
CA ARG A 265 10.28 -11.95 -12.11
C ARG A 265 9.07 -11.42 -11.34
N PRO A 266 8.75 -10.13 -11.45
CA PRO A 266 7.63 -9.54 -10.73
C PRO A 266 6.29 -10.18 -11.11
N MET A 267 5.38 -10.22 -10.15
CA MET A 267 4.01 -10.72 -10.33
C MET A 267 3.08 -9.56 -10.66
N ASP A 268 2.19 -9.75 -11.63
CA ASP A 268 1.10 -8.82 -11.88
C ASP A 268 -0.14 -9.20 -11.06
N ILE A 269 -1.10 -8.29 -10.98
CA ILE A 269 -2.38 -8.52 -10.30
C ILE A 269 -3.16 -9.72 -10.89
N GLN A 270 -2.99 -10.01 -12.19
CA GLN A 270 -3.63 -11.17 -12.82
C GLN A 270 -3.06 -12.48 -12.25
N THR A 271 -1.74 -12.53 -12.01
CA THR A 271 -1.07 -13.66 -11.35
C THR A 271 -1.69 -13.92 -9.97
N TRP A 272 -1.94 -12.86 -9.19
CA TRP A 272 -2.59 -12.93 -7.88
C TRP A 272 -4.02 -13.48 -7.95
N ILE A 273 -4.82 -12.98 -8.90
CA ILE A 273 -6.21 -13.39 -9.09
C ILE A 273 -6.28 -14.85 -9.53
N PHE A 274 -5.64 -15.19 -10.66
CA PHE A 274 -5.78 -16.49 -11.29
C PHE A 274 -4.92 -17.57 -10.64
N GLY A 275 -3.81 -17.23 -9.99
CA GLY A 275 -2.96 -18.22 -9.32
C GLY A 275 -2.26 -19.18 -10.29
N TYR A 276 -1.95 -18.74 -11.51
CA TYR A 276 -1.38 -19.58 -12.57
C TYR A 276 0.14 -19.78 -12.47
N ARG A 277 0.84 -19.06 -11.59
CA ARG A 277 2.27 -19.26 -11.33
C ARG A 277 2.46 -20.23 -10.17
N PRO A 278 3.59 -20.95 -10.10
CA PRO A 278 3.94 -21.76 -8.93
C PRO A 278 4.00 -20.89 -7.65
N PRO A 279 3.74 -21.49 -6.47
CA PRO A 279 3.97 -20.83 -5.18
C PRO A 279 5.32 -20.12 -5.14
N THR A 280 5.34 -18.92 -4.58
CA THR A 280 6.48 -18.01 -4.65
C THR A 280 6.50 -17.13 -3.40
N VAL A 281 7.69 -16.90 -2.87
CA VAL A 281 7.90 -15.97 -1.75
C VAL A 281 8.37 -14.63 -2.31
N THR A 282 7.62 -13.55 -2.06
CA THR A 282 8.07 -12.18 -2.32
C THR A 282 8.82 -11.68 -1.08
N HIS A 283 9.93 -10.96 -1.28
CA HIS A 283 10.74 -10.47 -0.18
C HIS A 283 10.55 -8.95 -0.04
N VAL A 284 10.36 -8.48 1.18
CA VAL A 284 10.15 -7.06 1.49
C VAL A 284 11.16 -6.64 2.54
N HIS A 285 12.04 -5.70 2.20
CA HIS A 285 13.04 -5.16 3.11
C HIS A 285 12.62 -3.76 3.58
N TYR A 286 12.70 -3.52 4.89
CA TYR A 286 12.39 -2.24 5.51
C TYR A 286 13.67 -1.53 5.98
N ARG A 287 13.75 -0.22 5.74
CA ARG A 287 14.65 0.71 6.44
C ARG A 287 13.84 1.86 7.02
N MET A 288 14.11 2.24 8.25
CA MET A 288 13.40 3.31 8.95
C MET A 288 14.31 4.50 9.20
N TYR A 289 13.84 5.69 8.83
CA TYR A 289 14.54 6.95 9.05
C TYR A 289 13.67 7.86 9.92
N PRO A 290 14.16 8.33 11.09
CA PRO A 290 13.50 9.39 11.84
C PRO A 290 13.36 10.63 10.96
N ILE A 291 12.22 11.32 11.05
CA ILE A 291 11.95 12.51 10.22
C ILE A 291 13.02 13.60 10.38
N LYS A 292 13.65 13.67 11.56
CA LYS A 292 14.72 14.63 11.89
C LYS A 292 15.99 14.44 11.05
N GLU A 293 16.19 13.26 10.48
CA GLU A 293 17.33 12.92 9.63
C GLU A 293 17.02 13.09 8.14
N VAL A 294 15.77 13.40 7.80
CA VAL A 294 15.32 13.55 6.41
C VAL A 294 15.32 15.04 6.04
N PRO A 295 16.12 15.46 5.05
CA PRO A 295 16.14 16.86 4.63
C PRO A 295 14.81 17.27 4.00
N VAL A 296 14.38 18.50 4.26
CA VAL A 296 13.15 19.07 3.68
C VAL A 296 13.45 19.91 2.44
N GLU A 297 14.65 20.52 2.38
CA GLU A 297 15.06 21.37 1.27
C GLU A 297 15.23 20.59 -0.04
N ALA A 298 14.77 21.17 -1.14
CA ALA A 298 14.54 20.44 -2.39
C ALA A 298 15.79 19.74 -2.96
N GLU A 299 16.95 20.39 -2.92
CA GLU A 299 18.21 19.84 -3.44
C GLU A 299 18.72 18.71 -2.54
N ALA A 300 18.87 18.97 -1.24
CA ALA A 300 19.30 17.97 -0.26
C ALA A 300 18.35 16.76 -0.20
N LEU A 301 17.03 16.98 -0.33
CA LEU A 301 16.04 15.90 -0.42
C LEU A 301 16.16 15.11 -1.71
N THR A 302 16.52 15.75 -2.83
CA THR A 302 16.77 15.03 -4.09
C THR A 302 17.95 14.09 -3.93
N ASP A 303 19.06 14.56 -3.37
CA ASP A 303 20.26 13.76 -3.16
C ASP A 303 20.01 12.62 -2.17
N TRP A 304 19.33 12.92 -1.06
CA TRP A 304 18.93 11.91 -0.07
C TRP A 304 18.04 10.83 -0.70
N LEU A 305 17.06 11.22 -1.51
CA LEU A 305 16.14 10.29 -2.16
C LEU A 305 16.85 9.47 -3.25
N TYR A 306 17.77 10.07 -4.01
CA TYR A 306 18.61 9.34 -4.96
C TYR A 306 19.49 8.30 -4.26
N GLN A 307 20.08 8.66 -3.12
CA GLN A 307 20.89 7.74 -2.33
C GLN A 307 20.07 6.52 -1.86
N ARG A 308 18.82 6.70 -1.43
CA ARG A 308 17.93 5.58 -1.10
C ARG A 308 17.73 4.63 -2.29
N PHE A 309 17.56 5.17 -3.50
CA PHE A 309 17.36 4.33 -4.69
C PHE A 309 18.67 3.69 -5.20
N VAL A 310 19.83 4.29 -4.95
CA VAL A 310 21.13 3.64 -5.16
C VAL A 310 21.29 2.47 -4.17
N GLU A 311 20.96 2.65 -2.90
CA GLU A 311 20.98 1.56 -1.91
C GLU A 311 20.01 0.43 -2.29
N LYS A 312 18.82 0.76 -2.81
CA LYS A 312 17.88 -0.24 -3.35
C LYS A 312 18.46 -1.03 -4.51
N GLU A 313 19.17 -0.37 -5.42
CA GLU A 313 19.84 -1.04 -6.54
C GLU A 313 20.82 -2.09 -6.03
N GLU A 314 21.64 -1.74 -5.04
CA GLU A 314 22.61 -2.64 -4.41
C GLU A 314 21.93 -3.79 -3.67
N LEU A 315 20.89 -3.49 -2.87
CA LEU A 315 20.10 -4.50 -2.15
C LEU A 315 19.47 -5.51 -3.12
N LEU A 316 18.88 -5.03 -4.22
CA LEU A 316 18.27 -5.89 -5.24
C LEU A 316 19.31 -6.68 -6.02
N ALA A 317 20.43 -6.08 -6.39
CA ALA A 317 21.53 -6.76 -7.09
C ALA A 317 22.10 -7.90 -6.22
N HIS A 318 22.30 -7.64 -4.91
CA HIS A 318 22.70 -8.66 -3.95
C HIS A 318 21.64 -9.76 -3.87
N PHE A 319 20.37 -9.40 -3.64
CA PHE A 319 19.26 -10.36 -3.53
C PHE A 319 19.13 -11.25 -4.77
N TYR A 320 19.24 -10.70 -5.99
CA TYR A 320 19.15 -11.50 -7.21
C TYR A 320 20.35 -12.43 -7.43
N LYS A 321 21.46 -12.21 -6.73
CA LYS A 321 22.64 -13.07 -6.74
C LYS A 321 22.61 -14.14 -5.65
N THR A 322 22.06 -13.81 -4.47
CA THR A 322 22.18 -14.64 -3.25
C THR A 322 20.85 -15.18 -2.72
N GLU A 323 19.72 -14.76 -3.29
CA GLU A 323 18.34 -15.05 -2.83
C GLU A 323 18.05 -14.59 -1.38
N SER A 324 18.87 -13.70 -0.83
CA SER A 324 18.72 -13.11 0.51
C SER A 324 19.15 -11.65 0.50
N PHE A 325 18.65 -10.84 1.44
CA PHE A 325 19.18 -9.49 1.63
C PHE A 325 20.48 -9.54 2.45
N PRO A 326 21.40 -8.57 2.29
CA PRO A 326 22.66 -8.58 3.02
C PRO A 326 22.42 -8.45 4.54
N PRO A 327 23.22 -9.15 5.37
CA PRO A 327 23.15 -9.00 6.82
C PRO A 327 23.61 -7.60 7.26
N LEU A 328 23.16 -7.18 8.44
CA LEU A 328 23.72 -6.00 9.10
C LEU A 328 25.19 -6.23 9.45
N GLU A 329 25.96 -5.13 9.57
CA GLU A 329 27.37 -5.22 9.95
C GLU A 329 27.54 -6.00 11.25
N GLY A 330 28.41 -7.01 11.23
CA GLY A 330 28.66 -7.91 12.36
C GLY A 330 27.73 -9.13 12.47
N GLN A 331 26.69 -9.25 11.64
CA GLN A 331 25.84 -10.45 11.57
C GLN A 331 26.29 -11.41 10.47
N LYS A 332 26.23 -12.72 10.75
CA LYS A 332 26.54 -13.76 9.75
C LYS A 332 25.40 -14.02 8.76
N GLU A 333 24.16 -13.86 9.22
CA GLU A 333 22.94 -14.07 8.43
C GLU A 333 21.96 -12.92 8.66
N ALA A 334 21.25 -12.53 7.61
CA ALA A 334 20.24 -11.48 7.70
C ALA A 334 18.99 -12.02 8.40
N ALA A 335 18.55 -11.33 9.46
CA ALA A 335 17.30 -11.67 10.12
C ALA A 335 16.12 -11.49 9.15
N SER A 336 15.24 -12.49 9.14
CA SER A 336 14.02 -12.45 8.34
C SER A 336 12.83 -13.03 9.10
N ARG A 337 11.64 -12.60 8.72
CA ARG A 337 10.38 -13.04 9.31
C ARG A 337 9.38 -13.36 8.23
N GLN A 338 8.76 -14.53 8.30
CA GLN A 338 7.61 -14.82 7.46
C GLN A 338 6.41 -14.01 7.94
N MET A 339 5.76 -13.31 7.02
CA MET A 339 4.49 -12.65 7.32
C MET A 339 3.38 -13.70 7.39
N ILE A 340 2.53 -13.58 8.40
CA ILE A 340 1.46 -14.55 8.68
C ILE A 340 0.11 -13.88 8.50
N LEU A 341 -0.74 -14.48 7.67
CA LEU A 341 -2.17 -14.20 7.65
C LEU A 341 -2.89 -15.26 8.48
N ASP A 342 -3.70 -14.83 9.44
CA ASP A 342 -4.52 -15.74 10.24
C ASP A 342 -5.65 -16.33 9.38
N PRO A 343 -5.64 -17.65 9.11
CA PRO A 343 -6.65 -18.28 8.27
C PRO A 343 -8.05 -18.22 8.88
N LEU A 344 -8.17 -18.32 10.21
CA LEU A 344 -9.47 -18.27 10.89
C LEU A 344 -10.09 -16.89 10.75
N TRP A 345 -9.29 -15.84 10.98
CA TRP A 345 -9.72 -14.46 10.78
C TRP A 345 -10.12 -14.16 9.33
N LEU A 346 -9.35 -14.67 8.35
CA LEU A 346 -9.71 -14.56 6.94
C LEU A 346 -11.04 -15.25 6.64
N CYS A 347 -11.26 -16.46 7.15
CA CYS A 347 -12.54 -17.16 7.01
C CYS A 347 -13.71 -16.33 7.58
N ILE A 348 -13.54 -15.75 8.78
CA ILE A 348 -14.57 -14.91 9.42
C ILE A 348 -14.90 -13.70 8.53
N ILE A 349 -13.89 -12.99 8.01
CA ILE A 349 -14.09 -11.82 7.15
C ILE A 349 -14.81 -12.20 5.85
N GLN A 350 -14.41 -13.31 5.23
CA GLN A 350 -15.04 -13.78 4.01
C GLN A 350 -16.51 -14.15 4.26
N SER A 351 -16.78 -14.91 5.33
CA SER A 351 -18.14 -15.26 5.74
C SER A 351 -18.99 -14.01 6.03
N PHE A 352 -18.42 -13.02 6.72
CA PHE A 352 -19.10 -11.76 7.00
C PHE A 352 -19.46 -10.99 5.72
N ALA A 353 -18.57 -10.97 4.71
CA ALA A 353 -18.85 -10.34 3.42
C ALA A 353 -20.02 -11.01 2.68
N PHE A 354 -20.04 -12.34 2.61
CA PHE A 354 -21.14 -13.07 1.96
C PHE A 354 -22.46 -12.92 2.72
N ALA A 355 -22.43 -13.01 4.05
CA ALA A 355 -23.61 -12.77 4.89
C ALA A 355 -24.15 -11.34 4.72
N SER A 356 -23.25 -10.34 4.70
CA SER A 356 -23.62 -8.94 4.47
C SER A 356 -24.23 -8.73 3.10
N GLY A 357 -23.66 -9.33 2.05
CA GLY A 357 -24.19 -9.23 0.69
C GLY A 357 -25.59 -9.82 0.59
N TYR A 358 -25.81 -10.99 1.18
CA TYR A 358 -27.14 -11.62 1.24
C TYR A 358 -28.14 -10.75 2.01
N MET A 359 -27.77 -10.27 3.20
CA MET A 359 -28.60 -9.38 4.00
C MET A 359 -29.02 -8.13 3.22
N TRP A 360 -28.07 -7.43 2.59
CA TRP A 360 -28.37 -6.23 1.80
C TRP A 360 -29.23 -6.53 0.58
N TYR A 361 -29.00 -7.65 -0.10
CA TYR A 361 -29.86 -8.10 -1.18
C TYR A 361 -31.31 -8.30 -0.70
N SER A 362 -31.52 -8.99 0.42
CA SER A 362 -32.86 -9.20 0.99
C SER A 362 -33.54 -7.89 1.40
N VAL A 363 -32.80 -6.95 2.00
CA VAL A 363 -33.33 -5.63 2.36
C VAL A 363 -33.75 -4.85 1.11
N LEU A 364 -32.90 -4.80 0.08
CA LEU A 364 -33.19 -4.09 -1.16
C LEU A 364 -34.35 -4.73 -1.93
N GLN A 365 -34.43 -6.06 -1.95
CA GLN A 365 -35.53 -6.79 -2.57
C GLN A 365 -36.86 -6.48 -1.85
N TYR A 366 -36.87 -6.51 -0.51
CA TYR A 366 -38.06 -6.16 0.26
C TYR A 366 -38.52 -4.73 -0.03
N LEU A 367 -37.59 -3.76 -0.01
CA LEU A 367 -37.89 -2.37 -0.34
C LEU A 367 -38.43 -2.21 -1.76
N TYR A 368 -37.88 -2.94 -2.73
CA TYR A 368 -38.36 -2.93 -4.10
C TYR A 368 -39.81 -3.42 -4.18
N CYS A 369 -40.14 -4.56 -3.57
CA CYS A 369 -41.50 -5.11 -3.53
C CYS A 369 -42.50 -4.25 -2.74
N CYS A 370 -42.04 -3.40 -1.82
CA CYS A 370 -42.91 -2.46 -1.12
C CYS A 370 -43.19 -1.18 -1.93
N LEU A 371 -42.31 -0.80 -2.85
CA LEU A 371 -42.38 0.45 -3.60
C LEU A 371 -42.93 0.29 -5.03
N PHE A 372 -42.82 -0.91 -5.60
CA PHE A 372 -43.27 -1.29 -6.94
C PHE A 372 -44.00 -2.63 -6.86
#